data_AF-A0ABC9H1N0-F1
#
_entry.id   AF-A0ABC9H1N0-F1
#
_cell.length_a   1.000
_cell.length_b   1.000
_cell.length_c   1.000
_cell.angle_alpha   90.00
_cell.angle_beta   90.00
_cell.angle_gamma   90.00
#
_symmetry.space_group_name_H-M   'P 1'
#
loop_
_entity.id
_entity.type
_entity.pdbx_description
1 polymer ?
#
loop_
_entity_poly.entity_id
_entity_poly.type
_entity_poly.pdbx_seq_one_letter_code
_entity_poly.pdbx_strand_id
1 'polypeptide(L)'
;MSSPVNSNNNGKAMVKEEVAQQPAAAPYAADAARRCFDSLCPFLRVAASAANQAIVAAATSAGKKQVHVVDLGGASTDQWLALLRLFAAVRRAGAAPFLLRLSVVTLQEASLSRAAGVLTQEALHRLLASEVSVELSPRAGPSRQVITRADVLLRVLCDMSPELVLLTEQEAEHNGTGLSDRVSSAFDYYAALFGDLVAAGGGESPERAAVERVLLREEIVDIVAREGSARRERHEGVRSWAKRMAAAGFEPATAVMSYDASAAAAADVGLQAQQMAAADGTLRYWVRNEDACVVVYSRMTPIFSVTAWRPAGELKKNNGK
;
A
#
# COMPACT_ATOMS: atom_id res chain seq x y z
N MET A 1 -1.01 6.45 59.77
CA MET A 1 -1.70 6.32 58.47
C MET A 1 -1.20 7.45 57.59
N SER A 2 -0.27 7.17 56.69
CA SER A 2 0.20 8.15 55.69
C SER A 2 0.27 7.42 54.35
N SER A 3 -0.69 7.72 53.48
CA SER A 3 -0.73 7.22 52.10
C SER A 3 0.26 8.00 51.24
N PRO A 4 1.00 7.36 50.31
CA PRO A 4 1.76 8.11 49.31
C PRO A 4 0.85 8.53 48.16
N VAL A 5 0.88 9.83 47.87
CA VAL A 5 0.21 10.47 46.72
C VAL A 5 0.88 10.01 45.43
N ASN A 6 0.07 9.49 44.52
CA ASN A 6 0.45 8.97 43.21
C ASN A 6 0.65 10.13 42.21
N SER A 7 1.84 10.75 42.23
CA SER A 7 2.18 11.89 41.34
C SER A 7 2.57 11.48 39.91
N ASN A 8 2.45 10.21 39.52
CA ASN A 8 3.00 9.72 38.24
C ASN A 8 1.96 9.58 37.10
N ASN A 9 0.68 9.90 37.35
CA ASN A 9 -0.38 9.80 36.33
C ASN A 9 -0.62 11.09 35.54
N ASN A 10 -0.38 12.27 36.13
CA ASN A 10 -0.71 13.54 35.48
C ASN A 10 0.25 13.86 34.32
N GLY A 11 1.54 13.53 34.44
CA GLY A 11 2.51 13.74 33.36
C GLY A 11 2.28 12.86 32.12
N LYS A 12 1.80 11.61 32.31
CA LYS A 12 1.45 10.70 31.20
C LYS A 12 0.18 11.10 30.46
N ALA A 13 -0.80 11.65 31.19
CA ALA A 13 -2.02 12.19 30.59
C ALA A 13 -1.72 13.44 29.76
N MET A 14 -0.89 14.35 30.28
CA MET A 14 -0.53 15.60 29.62
C MET A 14 0.24 15.37 28.30
N VAL A 15 1.19 14.43 28.28
CA VAL A 15 1.94 14.08 27.05
C VAL A 15 1.05 13.40 26.00
N LYS A 16 0.10 12.55 26.42
CA LYS A 16 -0.89 11.96 25.50
C LYS A 16 -1.80 13.01 24.88
N GLU A 17 -2.19 14.00 25.67
CA GLU A 17 -3.11 15.07 25.25
C GLU A 17 -2.44 16.09 24.32
N GLU A 18 -1.19 16.47 24.61
CA GLU A 18 -0.41 17.43 23.80
C GLU A 18 0.03 16.85 22.44
N VAL A 19 0.35 15.54 22.37
CA VAL A 19 0.70 14.87 21.11
C VAL A 19 -0.54 14.63 20.22
N ALA A 20 -1.71 14.40 20.82
CA ALA A 20 -2.96 14.13 20.08
C ALA A 20 -3.63 15.39 19.51
N GLN A 21 -3.32 16.57 20.05
CA GLN A 21 -3.98 17.85 19.69
C GLN A 21 -3.24 18.67 18.62
N GLN A 22 -2.06 18.25 18.16
CA GLN A 22 -1.40 18.96 17.05
C GLN A 22 -2.17 18.77 15.74
N PRO A 23 -2.46 19.85 15.00
CA PRO A 23 -3.18 19.75 13.74
C PRO A 23 -2.34 18.97 12.72
N ALA A 24 -3.00 18.10 11.95
CA ALA A 24 -2.38 17.40 10.84
C ALA A 24 -1.74 18.42 9.87
N ALA A 25 -0.62 18.05 9.27
CA ALA A 25 0.07 18.91 8.32
C ALA A 25 -0.83 19.27 7.13
N ALA A 26 -0.62 20.47 6.56
CA ALA A 26 -1.33 20.90 5.37
C ALA A 26 -1.12 19.91 4.20
N PRO A 27 -2.12 19.66 3.33
CA PRO A 27 -2.03 18.67 2.25
C PRO A 27 -0.76 18.79 1.39
N TYR A 28 -0.38 20.02 1.03
CA TYR A 28 0.85 20.29 0.26
C TYR A 28 2.14 19.82 0.97
N ALA A 29 2.20 19.94 2.30
CA ALA A 29 3.35 19.49 3.08
C ALA A 29 3.43 17.96 3.15
N ALA A 30 2.28 17.28 3.24
CA ALA A 30 2.22 15.82 3.18
C ALA A 30 2.68 15.29 1.81
N ASP A 31 2.24 15.92 0.71
CA ASP A 31 2.67 15.54 -0.64
C ASP A 31 4.16 15.79 -0.88
N ALA A 32 4.69 16.91 -0.37
CA ALA A 32 6.12 17.19 -0.42
C ALA A 32 6.94 16.15 0.36
N ALA A 33 6.48 15.78 1.55
CA ALA A 33 7.14 14.77 2.36
C ALA A 33 7.07 13.38 1.71
N ARG A 34 5.99 13.03 0.99
CA ARG A 34 5.89 11.77 0.23
C ARG A 34 6.91 11.68 -0.89
N ARG A 35 7.07 12.77 -1.65
CA ARG A 35 8.13 12.87 -2.67
C ARG A 35 9.53 12.74 -2.05
N CYS A 36 9.74 13.29 -0.85
CA CYS A 36 11.00 13.11 -0.13
C CYS A 36 11.21 11.64 0.28
N PHE A 37 10.17 10.95 0.76
CA PHE A 37 10.23 9.52 1.08
C PHE A 37 10.61 8.68 -0.14
N ASP A 38 9.94 8.89 -1.28
CA ASP A 38 10.24 8.19 -2.54
C ASP A 38 11.64 8.48 -3.08
N SER A 39 12.18 9.68 -2.81
CA SER A 39 13.53 10.06 -3.21
C SER A 39 14.59 9.45 -2.30
N LEU A 40 14.33 9.33 -0.99
CA LEU A 40 15.29 8.83 -0.01
C LEU A 40 15.26 7.30 0.10
N CYS A 41 14.10 6.69 -0.11
CA CYS A 41 13.89 5.26 0.09
C CYS A 41 13.41 4.56 -1.20
N PRO A 42 13.92 3.36 -1.53
CA PRO A 42 13.58 2.68 -2.78
C PRO A 42 12.22 1.97 -2.77
N PHE A 43 11.57 1.82 -1.61
CA PHE A 43 10.56 0.79 -1.41
C PHE A 43 9.37 0.88 -2.36
N LEU A 44 8.77 2.06 -2.49
CA LEU A 44 7.63 2.26 -3.37
C LEU A 44 8.01 2.16 -4.85
N ARG A 45 9.25 2.48 -5.22
CA ARG A 45 9.75 2.30 -6.60
C ARG A 45 10.00 0.81 -6.92
N VAL A 46 10.49 0.04 -5.96
CA VAL A 46 10.59 -1.42 -6.08
C VAL A 46 9.19 -2.04 -6.23
N ALA A 47 8.25 -1.63 -5.39
CA ALA A 47 6.86 -2.09 -5.45
C ALA A 47 6.19 -1.73 -6.79
N ALA A 48 6.33 -0.48 -7.23
CA ALA A 48 5.84 -0.02 -8.53
C ALA A 48 6.48 -0.79 -9.70
N SER A 49 7.77 -1.12 -9.61
CA SER A 49 8.45 -1.93 -10.62
C SER A 49 7.90 -3.35 -10.68
N ALA A 50 7.70 -4.01 -9.53
CA ALA A 50 7.06 -5.32 -9.46
C ALA A 50 5.63 -5.30 -10.04
N ALA A 51 4.84 -4.27 -9.70
CA ALA A 51 3.51 -4.06 -10.26
C ALA A 51 3.55 -3.90 -11.79
N ASN A 52 4.47 -3.08 -12.31
CA ASN A 52 4.62 -2.86 -13.75
C ASN A 52 5.05 -4.13 -14.51
N GLN A 53 5.96 -4.92 -13.93
CA GLN A 53 6.35 -6.21 -14.51
C GLN A 53 5.16 -7.17 -14.57
N ALA A 54 4.34 -7.21 -13.52
CA ALA A 54 3.11 -8.00 -13.51
C ALA A 54 2.10 -7.55 -14.58
N ILE A 55 1.90 -6.24 -14.76
CA ILE A 55 1.04 -5.71 -15.84
C ILE A 55 1.53 -6.19 -17.21
N VAL A 56 2.83 -6.06 -17.48
CA VAL A 56 3.42 -6.45 -18.77
C VAL A 56 3.38 -7.97 -18.98
N ALA A 57 3.64 -8.75 -17.93
CA ALA A 57 3.54 -10.21 -17.96
C ALA A 57 2.11 -10.67 -18.26
N ALA A 58 1.10 -10.09 -17.59
CA ALA A 58 -0.30 -10.38 -17.86
C ALA A 58 -0.70 -10.00 -19.30
N ALA A 59 -0.37 -8.79 -19.74
CA ALA A 59 -0.69 -8.32 -21.08
C ALA A 59 -0.07 -9.19 -22.18
N THR A 60 1.19 -9.62 -21.98
CA THR A 60 1.94 -10.41 -22.96
C THR A 60 1.48 -11.87 -22.97
N SER A 61 1.33 -12.50 -21.81
CA SER A 61 0.91 -13.91 -21.71
C SER A 61 -0.51 -14.14 -22.22
N ALA A 62 -1.41 -13.17 -22.02
CA ALA A 62 -2.78 -13.24 -22.50
C ALA A 62 -2.96 -12.74 -23.96
N GLY A 63 -1.87 -12.35 -24.65
CA GLY A 63 -1.90 -11.91 -26.05
C GLY A 63 -2.78 -10.68 -26.29
N LYS A 64 -2.86 -9.76 -25.31
CA LYS A 64 -3.76 -8.60 -25.37
C LYS A 64 -3.26 -7.58 -26.37
N LYS A 65 -4.17 -6.99 -27.15
CA LYS A 65 -3.87 -5.89 -28.08
C LYS A 65 -4.18 -4.51 -27.49
N GLN A 66 -4.99 -4.47 -26.45
CA GLN A 66 -5.36 -3.25 -25.74
C GLN A 66 -5.22 -3.51 -24.25
N VAL A 67 -4.57 -2.59 -23.55
CA VAL A 67 -4.36 -2.63 -22.12
C VAL A 67 -4.92 -1.33 -21.55
N HIS A 68 -5.85 -1.43 -20.60
CA HIS A 68 -6.34 -0.27 -19.85
C HIS A 68 -5.91 -0.41 -18.40
N VAL A 69 -5.02 0.46 -17.97
CA VAL A 69 -4.58 0.56 -16.57
C VAL A 69 -5.41 1.63 -15.87
N VAL A 70 -6.02 1.27 -14.75
CA VAL A 70 -6.73 2.18 -13.86
C VAL A 70 -5.93 2.30 -12.56
N ASP A 71 -5.45 3.50 -12.28
CA ASP A 71 -4.68 3.81 -11.08
C ASP A 71 -5.57 4.52 -10.05
N LEU A 72 -5.67 3.93 -8.86
CA LEU A 72 -6.46 4.45 -7.74
C LEU A 72 -5.58 5.08 -6.64
N GLY A 73 -4.24 4.94 -6.72
CA GLY A 73 -3.30 5.36 -5.69
C GLY A 73 -2.79 6.80 -5.85
N GLY A 74 -3.12 7.47 -6.96
CA GLY A 74 -2.61 8.79 -7.30
C GLY A 74 -1.34 8.71 -8.15
N ALA A 75 -1.24 9.57 -9.17
CA ALA A 75 -0.20 9.46 -10.20
C ALA A 75 1.23 9.62 -9.65
N SER A 76 1.98 8.52 -9.61
CA SER A 76 3.44 8.57 -9.71
C SER A 76 3.84 8.58 -11.19
N THR A 77 4.24 9.75 -11.70
CA THR A 77 4.71 9.89 -13.09
C THR A 77 5.84 8.92 -13.42
N ASP A 78 6.72 8.65 -12.45
CA ASP A 78 7.86 7.76 -12.62
C ASP A 78 7.44 6.30 -12.82
N GLN A 79 6.43 5.83 -12.08
CA GLN A 79 5.86 4.49 -12.29
C GLN A 79 5.34 4.34 -13.72
N TRP A 80 4.57 5.30 -14.21
CA TRP A 80 3.96 5.20 -15.54
C TRP A 80 4.99 5.34 -16.67
N LEU A 81 6.03 6.15 -16.47
CA LEU A 81 7.17 6.20 -17.39
C LEU A 81 7.94 4.87 -17.43
N ALA A 82 8.18 4.25 -16.27
CA ALA A 82 8.82 2.94 -16.18
C ALA A 82 7.97 1.86 -16.88
N LEU A 83 6.64 1.90 -16.73
CA LEU A 83 5.73 0.99 -17.42
C LEU A 83 5.83 1.12 -18.95
N LEU A 84 5.84 2.35 -19.47
CA LEU A 84 6.00 2.62 -20.89
C LEU A 84 7.33 2.06 -21.43
N ARG A 85 8.42 2.21 -20.66
CA ARG A 85 9.74 1.65 -21.00
C ARG A 85 9.71 0.12 -21.05
N LEU A 86 9.02 -0.53 -20.12
CA LEU A 86 8.85 -1.99 -20.11
C LEU A 86 8.05 -2.48 -21.32
N PHE A 87 6.94 -1.84 -21.66
CA PHE A 87 6.18 -2.16 -22.88
C PHE A 87 7.03 -1.99 -24.15
N ALA A 88 7.83 -0.92 -24.21
CA ALA A 88 8.76 -0.71 -25.32
C ALA A 88 9.85 -1.80 -25.36
N ALA A 89 10.34 -2.26 -24.22
CA ALA A 89 11.34 -3.33 -24.13
C ALA A 89 10.79 -4.67 -24.65
N VAL A 90 9.62 -5.11 -24.18
CA VAL A 90 9.03 -6.38 -24.65
C VAL A 90 8.64 -6.32 -26.14
N ARG A 91 8.26 -5.15 -26.64
CA ARG A 91 8.06 -4.93 -28.08
C ARG A 91 9.36 -5.14 -28.88
N ARG A 92 10.49 -4.61 -28.40
CA ARG A 92 11.80 -4.84 -29.05
C ARG A 92 12.20 -6.32 -29.00
N ALA A 93 11.77 -7.05 -27.98
CA ALA A 93 11.96 -8.49 -27.85
C ALA A 93 10.96 -9.35 -28.68
N GLY A 94 10.08 -8.72 -29.48
CA GLY A 94 9.19 -9.41 -30.42
C GLY A 94 7.71 -9.49 -30.02
N ALA A 95 7.31 -8.87 -28.90
CA ALA A 95 5.90 -8.80 -28.53
C ALA A 95 5.08 -7.91 -29.50
N ALA A 96 3.79 -8.24 -29.65
CA ALA A 96 2.86 -7.48 -30.49
C ALA A 96 2.67 -6.02 -29.99
N PRO A 97 2.28 -5.07 -30.86
CA PRO A 97 1.92 -3.73 -30.41
C PRO A 97 0.70 -3.74 -29.48
N PHE A 98 0.74 -2.90 -28.45
CA PHE A 98 -0.37 -2.68 -27.51
C PHE A 98 -0.92 -1.27 -27.67
N LEU A 99 -2.24 -1.12 -27.59
CA LEU A 99 -2.89 0.17 -27.32
C LEU A 99 -3.01 0.33 -25.80
N LEU A 100 -2.22 1.22 -25.21
CA LEU A 100 -2.27 1.52 -23.78
C LEU A 100 -3.21 2.70 -23.50
N ARG A 101 -4.21 2.49 -22.64
CA ARG A 101 -5.01 3.54 -22.02
C ARG A 101 -4.65 3.60 -20.53
N LEU A 102 -4.36 4.79 -20.02
CA LEU A 102 -4.15 5.02 -18.59
C LEU A 102 -5.26 5.92 -18.06
N SER A 103 -5.87 5.54 -16.94
CA SER A 103 -6.84 6.37 -16.22
C SER A 103 -6.39 6.48 -14.77
N VAL A 104 -5.95 7.67 -14.38
CA VAL A 104 -5.50 7.94 -13.01
C VAL A 104 -6.61 8.68 -12.28
N VAL A 105 -7.00 8.15 -11.12
CA VAL A 105 -7.90 8.84 -10.19
C VAL A 105 -7.02 9.62 -9.21
N THR A 106 -7.20 10.95 -9.15
CA THR A 106 -6.48 11.83 -8.21
C THR A 106 -7.47 12.72 -7.46
N LEU A 107 -7.08 13.21 -6.28
CA LEU A 107 -7.86 14.18 -5.51
C LEU A 107 -7.72 15.62 -6.03
N GLN A 108 -6.93 15.85 -7.08
CA GLN A 108 -6.60 17.18 -7.53
C GLN A 108 -7.60 17.67 -8.58
N GLU A 109 -8.80 18.02 -8.14
CA GLU A 109 -9.56 19.16 -8.65
C GLU A 109 -10.73 19.49 -7.69
N ALA A 110 -11.04 20.78 -7.57
CA ALA A 110 -12.15 21.35 -6.79
C ALA A 110 -13.56 20.89 -7.26
N SER A 111 -13.65 19.87 -8.12
CA SER A 111 -14.83 19.53 -8.92
C SER A 111 -15.17 18.04 -8.96
N LEU A 112 -14.41 17.16 -8.30
CA LEU A 112 -14.68 15.71 -8.38
C LEU A 112 -15.72 15.24 -7.36
N SER A 113 -16.59 14.33 -7.82
CA SER A 113 -17.71 13.78 -7.04
C SER A 113 -17.26 13.10 -5.74
N ARG A 114 -18.16 12.96 -4.76
CA ARG A 114 -17.91 12.23 -3.50
C ARG A 114 -17.32 10.83 -3.72
N ALA A 115 -17.53 10.22 -4.89
CA ALA A 115 -16.99 8.91 -5.27
C ALA A 115 -15.47 8.94 -5.54
N ALA A 116 -14.96 9.98 -6.22
CA ALA A 116 -13.51 10.12 -6.44
C ALA A 116 -12.78 10.26 -5.10
N GLY A 117 -13.32 11.05 -4.16
CA GLY A 117 -12.77 11.21 -2.81
C GLY A 117 -12.79 9.95 -1.95
N VAL A 118 -13.70 8.99 -2.22
CA VAL A 118 -13.73 7.67 -1.56
C VAL A 118 -12.73 6.71 -2.21
N LEU A 119 -12.54 6.78 -3.53
CA LEU A 119 -11.59 5.94 -4.27
C LEU A 119 -10.14 6.36 -4.08
N THR A 120 -9.90 7.64 -3.83
CA THR A 120 -8.56 8.23 -3.63
C THR A 120 -8.32 8.61 -2.18
N GLN A 121 -8.96 7.90 -1.23
CA GLN A 121 -8.68 8.10 0.19
C GLN A 121 -7.32 7.52 0.60
N GLU A 122 -6.27 7.84 -0.16
CA GLU A 122 -4.84 7.84 0.14
C GLU A 122 -4.19 6.53 0.65
N ALA A 123 -4.97 5.48 0.92
CA ALA A 123 -4.60 4.07 0.99
C ALA A 123 -5.83 3.22 1.37
N LEU A 124 -5.94 2.00 0.87
CA LEU A 124 -7.08 1.11 1.13
C LEU A 124 -7.21 0.78 2.63
N HIS A 125 -6.08 0.68 3.34
CA HIS A 125 -6.07 0.48 4.80
C HIS A 125 -6.83 1.55 5.57
N ARG A 126 -6.90 2.80 5.09
CA ARG A 126 -7.64 3.87 5.81
C ARG A 126 -9.15 3.70 5.75
N LEU A 127 -9.64 3.02 4.72
CA LEU A 127 -11.06 2.68 4.60
C LEU A 127 -11.50 1.61 5.60
N LEU A 128 -10.56 0.95 6.28
CA LEU A 128 -10.85 -0.01 7.35
C LEU A 128 -11.42 0.67 8.61
N ALA A 129 -11.18 1.97 8.80
CA ALA A 129 -11.73 2.73 9.92
C ALA A 129 -13.23 3.04 9.77
N SER A 130 -13.79 2.88 8.56
CA SER A 130 -15.17 3.20 8.26
C SER A 130 -16.00 1.94 8.12
N GLU A 131 -16.75 1.62 9.16
CA GLU A 131 -17.70 0.51 9.17
C GLU A 131 -19.03 0.88 8.47
N VAL A 132 -19.59 -0.10 7.78
CA VAL A 132 -20.86 -0.04 7.05
C VAL A 132 -21.66 -1.29 7.41
N SER A 133 -22.91 -1.08 7.82
CA SER A 133 -23.85 -2.18 8.00
C SER A 133 -24.46 -2.57 6.66
N VAL A 134 -24.34 -3.85 6.29
CA VAL A 134 -24.97 -4.40 5.10
C VAL A 134 -25.98 -5.47 5.50
N GLU A 135 -27.17 -5.37 4.95
CA GLU A 135 -28.21 -6.40 5.08
C GLU A 135 -28.01 -7.46 3.99
N LEU A 136 -27.75 -8.69 4.42
CA LEU A 136 -27.58 -9.82 3.50
C LEU A 136 -28.94 -10.41 3.16
N SER A 137 -29.54 -9.93 2.06
CA SER A 137 -30.76 -10.45 1.43
C SER A 137 -32.04 -10.46 2.31
N PRO A 138 -33.15 -9.87 1.85
CA PRO A 138 -34.41 -9.85 2.62
C PRO A 138 -35.07 -11.23 2.80
N ARG A 139 -34.55 -12.31 2.19
CA ARG A 139 -35.16 -13.65 2.20
C ARG A 139 -34.68 -14.59 3.32
N ALA A 140 -33.60 -14.27 4.04
CA ALA A 140 -33.01 -15.16 5.05
C ALA A 140 -33.20 -14.68 6.51
N GLY A 141 -34.04 -13.67 6.74
CA GLY A 141 -34.12 -12.95 8.01
C GLY A 141 -33.02 -11.89 8.15
N PRO A 142 -33.09 -10.98 9.13
CA PRO A 142 -32.14 -9.89 9.27
C PRO A 142 -30.81 -10.40 9.87
N SER A 143 -29.91 -10.94 9.04
CA SER A 143 -28.50 -11.09 9.38
C SER A 143 -27.75 -9.82 8.97
N ARG A 144 -27.62 -8.89 9.92
CA ARG A 144 -26.87 -7.65 9.71
C ARG A 144 -25.37 -7.93 9.87
N GLN A 145 -24.61 -7.80 8.79
CA GLN A 145 -23.15 -7.89 8.85
C GLN A 145 -22.54 -6.49 8.86
N VAL A 146 -21.57 -6.26 9.75
CA VAL A 146 -20.74 -5.07 9.71
C VAL A 146 -19.50 -5.39 8.87
N ILE A 147 -19.29 -4.62 7.82
CA ILE A 147 -18.11 -4.68 6.96
C ILE A 147 -17.47 -3.30 6.87
N THR A 148 -16.27 -3.18 6.32
CA THR A 148 -15.62 -1.88 6.11
C THR A 148 -15.91 -1.30 4.72
N ARG A 149 -15.63 -0.01 4.53
CA ARG A 149 -15.64 0.60 3.19
C ARG A 149 -14.59 -0.02 2.26
N ALA A 150 -13.48 -0.53 2.79
CA ALA A 150 -12.50 -1.27 1.98
C ALA A 150 -13.15 -2.53 1.41
N ASP A 151 -13.88 -3.30 2.23
CA ASP A 151 -14.57 -4.51 1.79
C ASP A 151 -15.64 -4.21 0.73
N VAL A 152 -16.37 -3.10 0.87
CA VAL A 152 -17.33 -2.63 -0.15
C VAL A 152 -16.60 -2.30 -1.46
N LEU A 153 -15.49 -1.56 -1.39
CA LEU A 153 -14.71 -1.19 -2.57
C LEU A 153 -14.16 -2.42 -3.29
N LEU A 154 -13.62 -3.38 -2.55
CA LEU A 154 -13.13 -4.63 -3.13
C LEU A 154 -14.23 -5.38 -3.87
N ARG A 155 -15.46 -5.44 -3.33
CA ARG A 155 -16.60 -6.06 -4.03
C ARG A 155 -16.94 -5.33 -5.32
N VAL A 156 -17.00 -3.98 -5.29
CA VAL A 156 -17.23 -3.18 -6.51
C VAL A 156 -16.14 -3.41 -7.56
N LEU A 157 -14.87 -3.47 -7.14
CA LEU A 157 -13.76 -3.78 -8.04
C LEU A 157 -13.88 -5.20 -8.59
N CYS A 158 -14.33 -6.18 -7.82
CA CYS A 158 -14.55 -7.53 -8.30
C CYS A 158 -15.68 -7.59 -9.33
N ASP A 159 -16.80 -6.88 -9.08
CA ASP A 159 -17.97 -6.82 -9.97
C ASP A 159 -17.64 -6.16 -11.32
N MET A 160 -16.68 -5.24 -11.35
CA MET A 160 -16.14 -4.67 -12.60
C MET A 160 -15.39 -5.70 -13.46
N SER A 161 -15.14 -6.91 -12.95
CA SER A 161 -14.45 -8.00 -13.64
C SER A 161 -13.09 -7.61 -14.25
N PRO A 162 -12.16 -6.98 -13.48
CA PRO A 162 -10.83 -6.66 -13.98
C PRO A 162 -10.05 -7.94 -14.30
N GLU A 163 -9.17 -7.88 -15.29
CA GLU A 163 -8.30 -9.00 -15.61
C GLU A 163 -7.22 -9.25 -14.55
N LEU A 164 -6.75 -8.16 -13.93
CA LEU A 164 -5.72 -8.16 -12.90
C LEU A 164 -5.97 -6.97 -11.96
N VAL A 165 -5.89 -7.22 -10.66
CA VAL A 165 -5.80 -6.21 -9.61
C VAL A 165 -4.45 -6.36 -8.93
N LEU A 166 -3.70 -5.27 -8.84
CA LEU A 166 -2.46 -5.18 -8.10
C LEU A 166 -2.70 -4.33 -6.86
N LEU A 167 -2.43 -4.89 -5.69
CA LEU A 167 -2.56 -4.21 -4.41
C LEU A 167 -1.17 -4.02 -3.81
N THR A 168 -0.76 -2.76 -3.67
CA THR A 168 0.46 -2.37 -2.95
C THR A 168 0.08 -1.83 -1.59
N GLU A 169 0.58 -2.46 -0.52
CA GLU A 169 0.20 -2.14 0.86
C GLU A 169 1.42 -2.12 1.78
N GLN A 170 1.32 -1.38 2.89
CA GLN A 170 2.34 -1.41 3.94
C GLN A 170 2.27 -2.76 4.67
N GLU A 171 3.38 -3.51 4.69
CA GLU A 171 3.41 -4.86 5.26
C GLU A 171 3.64 -4.80 6.77
N ALA A 172 2.59 -4.49 7.52
CA ALA A 172 2.63 -4.36 8.98
C ALA A 172 1.29 -4.73 9.64
N GLU A 173 1.32 -5.12 10.91
CA GLU A 173 0.12 -5.50 11.69
C GLU A 173 -0.29 -4.38 12.67
N HIS A 174 -0.66 -3.22 12.12
CA HIS A 174 -1.05 -2.05 12.91
C HIS A 174 -2.54 -1.96 13.21
N ASN A 175 -3.38 -2.82 12.61
CA ASN A 175 -4.82 -2.83 12.88
C ASN A 175 -5.24 -3.66 14.12
N GLY A 176 -4.29 -4.11 14.96
CA GLY A 176 -4.57 -4.87 16.18
C GLY A 176 -5.52 -4.17 17.17
N THR A 177 -6.29 -4.95 17.92
CA THR A 177 -7.23 -4.43 18.93
C THR A 177 -6.53 -3.94 20.19
N GLY A 178 -5.41 -4.56 20.59
CA GLY A 178 -4.62 -4.19 21.76
C GLY A 178 -3.62 -3.06 21.48
N LEU A 179 -3.55 -2.07 22.38
CA LEU A 179 -2.55 -0.99 22.28
C LEU A 179 -1.11 -1.53 22.32
N SER A 180 -0.83 -2.53 23.16
CA SER A 180 0.51 -3.11 23.30
C SER A 180 0.99 -3.72 21.98
N ASP A 181 0.14 -4.51 21.32
CA ASP A 181 0.47 -5.15 20.04
C ASP A 181 0.75 -4.10 18.96
N ARG A 182 -0.09 -3.06 18.91
CA ARG A 182 0.10 -1.95 17.96
C ARG A 182 1.39 -1.19 18.22
N VAL A 183 1.72 -0.90 19.48
CA VAL A 183 2.95 -0.19 19.85
C VAL A 183 4.17 -1.02 19.48
N SER A 184 4.18 -2.32 19.81
CA SER A 184 5.29 -3.21 19.45
C SER A 184 5.47 -3.32 17.94
N SER A 185 4.39 -3.59 17.19
CA SER A 185 4.46 -3.69 15.73
C SER A 185 4.90 -2.37 15.08
N ALA A 186 4.36 -1.23 15.53
CA ALA A 186 4.75 0.08 15.02
C ALA A 186 6.22 0.38 15.33
N PHE A 187 6.68 0.07 16.55
CA PHE A 187 8.07 0.30 16.92
C PHE A 187 9.03 -0.45 15.97
N ASP A 188 8.83 -1.75 15.77
CA ASP A 188 9.70 -2.56 14.90
C ASP A 188 9.66 -2.08 13.43
N TYR A 189 8.47 -1.76 12.93
CA TYR A 189 8.26 -1.27 11.57
C TYR A 189 8.93 0.08 11.33
N TYR A 190 8.63 1.08 12.15
CA TYR A 190 9.17 2.42 11.96
C TYR A 190 10.65 2.50 12.35
N ALA A 191 11.15 1.72 13.31
CA ALA A 191 12.58 1.65 13.59
C ALA A 191 13.40 1.19 12.36
N ALA A 192 12.84 0.33 11.51
CA ALA A 192 13.45 -0.03 10.24
C ALA A 192 13.51 1.19 9.29
N LEU A 193 12.37 1.86 9.07
CA LEU A 193 12.26 3.04 8.21
C LEU A 193 13.17 4.20 8.64
N PHE A 194 13.19 4.53 9.94
CA PHE A 194 14.10 5.55 10.48
C PHE A 194 15.57 5.17 10.25
N GLY A 195 15.91 3.88 10.40
CA GLY A 195 17.24 3.36 10.10
C GLY A 195 17.64 3.60 8.63
N ASP A 196 16.72 3.36 7.69
CA ASP A 196 16.98 3.59 6.27
C ASP A 196 17.12 5.07 5.92
N LEU A 197 16.31 5.94 6.54
CA LEU A 197 16.43 7.38 6.35
C LEU A 197 17.78 7.92 6.83
N VAL A 198 18.26 7.43 7.98
CA VAL A 198 19.60 7.76 8.48
C VAL A 198 20.68 7.30 7.50
N ALA A 199 20.54 6.09 6.96
CA ALA A 199 21.49 5.52 6.00
C ALA A 199 21.45 6.19 4.62
N ALA A 200 20.31 6.76 4.22
CA ALA A 200 20.15 7.43 2.93
C ALA A 200 20.60 8.90 2.94
N GLY A 201 20.36 9.62 4.04
CA GLY A 201 20.47 11.09 4.09
C GLY A 201 21.76 11.66 4.69
N GLY A 202 22.62 10.85 5.31
CA GLY A 202 23.89 11.31 5.87
C GLY A 202 23.74 12.57 6.77
N GLY A 203 23.05 12.44 7.91
CA GLY A 203 22.82 13.55 8.86
C GLY A 203 21.37 14.05 8.91
N GLU A 204 21.13 15.24 9.47
CA GLU A 204 19.83 15.92 9.47
C GLU A 204 19.66 16.77 8.19
N SER A 205 18.94 16.25 7.20
CA SER A 205 18.54 17.02 6.01
C SER A 205 17.07 17.51 6.13
N PRO A 206 16.69 18.60 5.45
CA PRO A 206 15.30 19.07 5.46
C PRO A 206 14.33 18.05 4.84
N GLU A 207 14.77 17.29 3.84
CA GLU A 207 13.98 16.21 3.22
C GLU A 207 13.72 15.09 4.23
N ARG A 208 14.76 14.65 4.96
CA ARG A 208 14.62 13.66 6.02
C ARG A 208 13.69 14.17 7.13
N ALA A 209 13.89 15.41 7.58
CA ALA A 209 13.03 16.02 8.60
C ALA A 209 11.57 16.13 8.14
N ALA A 210 11.32 16.41 6.86
CA ALA A 210 9.97 16.41 6.30
C ALA A 210 9.34 15.01 6.38
N VAL A 211 10.05 13.96 5.95
CA VAL A 211 9.56 12.58 6.05
C VAL A 211 9.26 12.20 7.50
N GLU A 212 10.22 12.41 8.40
CA GLU A 212 10.09 11.99 9.81
C GLU A 212 8.96 12.73 10.53
N ARG A 213 8.88 14.07 10.36
CA ARG A 213 7.97 14.91 11.15
C ARG A 213 6.58 15.05 10.55
N VAL A 214 6.45 14.90 9.23
CA VAL A 214 5.17 15.13 8.51
C VAL A 214 4.49 13.82 8.13
N LEU A 215 5.25 12.77 7.80
CA LEU A 215 4.66 11.46 7.45
C LEU A 215 4.73 10.48 8.60
N LEU A 216 5.95 10.03 8.96
CA LEU A 216 6.11 8.91 9.88
C LEU A 216 5.53 9.23 11.25
N ARG A 217 5.76 10.47 11.74
CA ARG A 217 5.16 10.94 12.98
C ARG A 217 3.63 10.87 12.95
N GLU A 218 2.99 11.38 11.90
CA GLU A 218 1.53 11.40 11.82
C GLU A 218 0.95 9.99 11.79
N GLU A 219 1.60 9.07 11.08
CA GLU A 219 1.17 7.68 11.07
C GLU A 219 1.34 7.00 12.44
N ILE A 220 2.51 7.17 13.08
CA ILE A 220 2.77 6.62 14.42
C ILE A 220 1.76 7.16 15.44
N VAL A 221 1.49 8.47 15.43
CA VAL A 221 0.52 9.10 16.33
C VAL A 221 -0.88 8.55 16.07
N ASP A 222 -1.27 8.36 14.82
CA ASP A 222 -2.57 7.79 14.49
C ASP A 222 -2.70 6.33 15.00
N ILE A 223 -1.68 5.49 14.77
CA ILE A 223 -1.66 4.08 15.20
C ILE A 223 -1.69 3.93 16.74
N VAL A 224 -0.90 4.74 17.44
CA VAL A 224 -0.63 4.57 18.88
C VAL A 224 -1.58 5.40 19.75
N ALA A 225 -1.89 6.63 19.35
CA ALA A 225 -2.60 7.58 20.21
C ALA A 225 -4.10 7.69 19.91
N ARG A 226 -4.56 7.32 18.70
CA ARG A 226 -5.98 7.40 18.33
C ARG A 226 -6.68 6.05 18.49
N GLU A 227 -7.99 6.08 18.62
CA GLU A 227 -8.84 4.89 18.77
C GLU A 227 -10.14 5.01 17.95
N GLY A 228 -10.87 3.90 17.80
CA GLY A 228 -12.15 3.87 17.10
C GLY A 228 -12.07 4.45 15.69
N SER A 229 -13.12 5.15 15.25
CA SER A 229 -13.17 5.77 13.91
C SER A 229 -12.18 6.93 13.73
N ALA A 230 -11.58 7.46 14.81
CA ALA A 230 -10.57 8.51 14.73
C ALA A 230 -9.20 7.97 14.30
N ARG A 231 -8.93 6.69 14.57
CA ARG A 231 -7.74 5.96 14.08
C ARG A 231 -7.97 5.48 12.66
N ARG A 232 -7.22 6.06 11.72
CA ARG A 232 -7.29 5.79 10.28
C ARG A 232 -6.16 4.92 9.77
N GLU A 233 -4.95 5.00 10.33
CA GLU A 233 -3.82 4.16 9.94
C GLU A 233 -3.99 2.76 10.53
N ARG A 234 -4.32 1.81 9.65
CA ARG A 234 -4.78 0.46 9.98
C ARG A 234 -4.10 -0.56 9.08
N HIS A 235 -2.78 -0.50 8.99
CA HIS A 235 -2.01 -1.42 8.15
C HIS A 235 -2.31 -2.86 8.57
N GLU A 236 -2.49 -3.69 7.56
CA GLU A 236 -2.73 -5.12 7.65
C GLU A 236 -1.76 -5.80 6.68
N GLY A 237 -1.17 -6.94 7.07
CA GLY A 237 -0.25 -7.66 6.18
C GLY A 237 -0.97 -8.45 5.08
N VAL A 238 -0.19 -9.05 4.18
CA VAL A 238 -0.66 -9.88 3.05
C VAL A 238 -1.69 -10.92 3.47
N ARG A 239 -1.52 -11.54 4.65
CA ARG A 239 -2.44 -12.59 5.13
C ARG A 239 -3.84 -12.07 5.43
N SER A 240 -3.94 -10.86 5.96
CA SER A 240 -5.21 -10.22 6.29
C SER A 240 -5.88 -9.67 5.03
N TRP A 241 -5.09 -9.03 4.14
CA TRP A 241 -5.57 -8.63 2.82
C TRP A 241 -6.05 -9.83 1.97
N ALA A 242 -5.36 -10.96 2.01
CA ALA A 242 -5.77 -12.16 1.28
C ALA A 242 -7.15 -12.66 1.69
N LYS A 243 -7.48 -12.61 2.99
CA LYS A 243 -8.82 -12.96 3.48
C LYS A 243 -9.88 -11.99 2.95
N ARG A 244 -9.59 -10.69 2.91
CA ARG A 244 -10.49 -9.66 2.39
C ARG A 244 -10.72 -9.81 0.88
N MET A 245 -9.65 -10.03 0.12
CA MET A 245 -9.69 -10.29 -1.32
C MET A 245 -10.54 -11.53 -1.62
N ALA A 246 -10.31 -12.64 -0.92
CA ALA A 246 -11.10 -13.85 -1.06
C ALA A 246 -12.59 -13.62 -0.70
N ALA A 247 -12.87 -12.91 0.39
CA ALA A 247 -14.23 -12.57 0.79
C ALA A 247 -14.95 -11.63 -0.19
N ALA A 248 -14.20 -10.89 -1.01
CA ALA A 248 -14.72 -10.04 -2.08
C ALA A 248 -14.90 -10.78 -3.43
N GLY A 249 -14.46 -12.03 -3.54
CA GLY A 249 -14.59 -12.84 -4.75
C GLY A 249 -13.33 -12.93 -5.61
N PHE A 250 -12.17 -12.48 -5.12
CA PHE A 250 -10.90 -12.61 -5.82
C PHE A 250 -10.17 -13.91 -5.48
N GLU A 251 -9.31 -14.37 -6.39
CA GLU A 251 -8.30 -15.39 -6.17
C GLU A 251 -6.89 -14.88 -6.53
N PRO A 252 -5.82 -15.44 -5.97
CA PRO A 252 -4.46 -15.03 -6.29
C PRO A 252 -4.11 -15.29 -7.77
N ALA A 253 -3.45 -14.33 -8.43
CA ALA A 253 -2.98 -14.45 -9.81
C ALA A 253 -1.53 -14.95 -9.87
N THR A 254 -1.33 -16.23 -9.51
CA THR A 254 0.00 -16.85 -9.27
C THR A 254 0.94 -16.93 -10.46
N ALA A 255 0.45 -16.76 -11.69
CA ALA A 255 1.27 -16.85 -12.90
C ALA A 255 1.87 -15.50 -13.35
N VAL A 256 1.54 -14.42 -12.66
CA VAL A 256 1.81 -13.05 -13.12
C VAL A 256 2.87 -12.35 -12.27
N MET A 257 3.02 -12.75 -11.00
CA MET A 257 4.00 -12.13 -10.11
C MET A 257 5.37 -12.75 -10.32
N SER A 258 6.25 -11.96 -10.94
CA SER A 258 7.68 -12.19 -10.93
C SER A 258 8.39 -10.86 -10.82
N TYR A 259 9.42 -10.79 -9.97
CA TYR A 259 10.30 -9.63 -9.88
C TYR A 259 11.67 -9.96 -10.45
N ASP A 260 11.98 -9.38 -11.59
CA ASP A 260 13.30 -9.37 -12.21
C ASP A 260 14.00 -8.04 -11.90
N ALA A 261 15.02 -8.08 -11.03
CA ALA A 261 15.80 -6.92 -10.64
C ALA A 261 16.54 -6.26 -11.81
N SER A 262 16.94 -7.03 -12.83
CA SER A 262 17.64 -6.53 -14.01
C SER A 262 16.69 -5.77 -14.94
N ALA A 263 15.50 -6.32 -15.17
CA ALA A 263 14.44 -5.64 -15.91
C ALA A 263 13.94 -4.39 -15.17
N ALA A 264 13.85 -4.46 -13.84
CA ALA A 264 13.50 -3.34 -12.99
C ALA A 264 14.51 -2.18 -13.12
N ALA A 265 15.81 -2.48 -13.01
CA ALA A 265 16.88 -1.49 -13.14
C ALA A 265 16.94 -0.88 -14.55
N ALA A 266 16.68 -1.67 -15.60
CA ALA A 266 16.64 -1.17 -16.97
C ALA A 266 15.46 -0.20 -17.22
N ALA A 267 14.36 -0.35 -16.48
CA ALA A 267 13.18 0.50 -16.61
C ALA A 267 13.27 1.80 -15.78
N ASP A 268 14.01 1.77 -14.66
CA ASP A 268 14.09 2.84 -13.67
C ASP A 268 15.54 3.19 -13.28
N VAL A 269 15.99 4.36 -13.73
CA VAL A 269 17.34 4.90 -13.45
C VAL A 269 17.53 5.23 -11.98
N GLY A 270 16.47 5.66 -11.29
CA GLY A 270 16.51 5.96 -9.86
C GLY A 270 16.73 4.70 -9.03
N LEU A 271 16.12 3.59 -9.44
CA LEU A 271 16.31 2.28 -8.81
C LEU A 271 17.74 1.78 -9.02
N GLN A 272 18.29 1.92 -10.24
CA GLN A 272 19.69 1.58 -10.52
C GLN A 272 20.67 2.36 -9.63
N ALA A 273 20.41 3.65 -9.37
CA ALA A 273 21.26 4.47 -8.49
C ALA A 273 21.20 4.04 -7.01
N GLN A 274 20.05 3.55 -6.53
CA GLN A 274 19.87 3.14 -5.14
C GLN A 274 20.20 1.65 -4.87
N GLN A 275 20.33 0.81 -5.92
CA GLN A 275 20.77 -0.58 -5.82
C GLN A 275 22.25 -0.75 -5.43
N MET A 276 23.05 0.32 -5.51
CA MET A 276 24.42 0.28 -5.02
C MET A 276 24.39 0.18 -3.48
N ALA A 277 24.90 -0.96 -2.98
CA ALA A 277 24.88 -1.37 -1.57
C ALA A 277 25.33 -0.26 -0.60
N ALA A 278 24.91 -0.36 0.66
CA ALA A 278 25.47 0.48 1.71
C ALA A 278 27.01 0.36 1.72
N ALA A 279 27.71 1.38 2.22
CA ALA A 279 29.17 1.43 2.24
C ALA A 279 29.85 0.22 2.93
N ASP A 280 29.09 -0.58 3.67
CA ASP A 280 29.50 -1.80 4.36
C ASP A 280 29.22 -3.10 3.57
N GLY A 281 28.70 -3.02 2.34
CA GLY A 281 28.42 -4.16 1.48
C GLY A 281 27.10 -4.90 1.76
N THR A 282 26.26 -4.41 2.67
CA THR A 282 24.96 -5.03 2.98
C THR A 282 23.85 -4.49 2.08
N LEU A 283 22.94 -5.37 1.64
CA LEU A 283 21.70 -4.98 0.97
C LEU A 283 20.81 -4.21 1.94
N ARG A 284 20.56 -2.92 1.66
CA ARG A 284 19.63 -2.08 2.45
C ARG A 284 18.20 -2.62 2.38
N TYR A 285 17.83 -3.13 1.23
CA TYR A 285 16.55 -3.77 0.99
C TYR A 285 16.72 -5.05 0.18
N TRP A 286 15.75 -5.96 0.30
CA TRP A 286 15.66 -7.14 -0.55
C TRP A 286 14.22 -7.50 -0.83
N VAL A 287 14.00 -8.41 -1.77
CA VAL A 287 12.67 -8.76 -2.26
C VAL A 287 12.46 -10.26 -2.11
N ARG A 288 11.33 -10.65 -1.50
CA ARG A 288 10.85 -12.04 -1.52
C ARG A 288 9.76 -12.18 -2.57
N ASN A 289 9.93 -13.15 -3.46
CA ASN A 289 8.94 -13.51 -4.46
C ASN A 289 8.23 -14.81 -4.04
N GLU A 290 6.92 -14.74 -3.92
CA GLU A 290 6.01 -15.86 -3.75
C GLU A 290 4.98 -15.79 -4.89
N ASP A 291 4.41 -16.91 -5.33
CA ASP A 291 3.69 -17.02 -6.62
C ASP A 291 2.71 -15.87 -6.93
N ALA A 292 2.03 -15.28 -5.94
CA ALA A 292 1.14 -14.12 -6.11
C ALA A 292 1.50 -12.88 -5.28
N CYS A 293 2.72 -12.81 -4.72
CA CYS A 293 3.14 -11.77 -3.80
C CYS A 293 4.63 -11.44 -3.94
N VAL A 294 4.94 -10.14 -3.98
CA VAL A 294 6.29 -9.62 -3.88
C VAL A 294 6.38 -8.77 -2.62
N VAL A 295 7.25 -9.15 -1.68
CA VAL A 295 7.45 -8.39 -0.42
C VAL A 295 8.80 -7.70 -0.45
N VAL A 296 8.80 -6.40 -0.21
CA VAL A 296 9.98 -5.54 -0.11
C VAL A 296 10.36 -5.39 1.36
N TYR A 297 11.59 -5.77 1.70
CA TYR A 297 12.13 -5.73 3.05
C TYR A 297 13.12 -4.61 3.22
N SER A 298 13.16 -4.01 4.40
CA SER A 298 14.33 -3.30 4.94
C SER A 298 15.00 -4.22 5.94
N ARG A 299 16.26 -4.59 5.71
CA ARG A 299 16.99 -5.57 6.54
C ARG A 299 16.20 -6.85 6.77
N MET A 300 15.51 -7.04 7.90
CA MET A 300 14.67 -8.21 8.18
C MET A 300 13.19 -7.86 8.34
N THR A 301 12.84 -6.57 8.27
CA THR A 301 11.50 -6.05 8.47
C THR A 301 10.82 -5.91 7.11
N PRO A 302 9.66 -6.54 6.88
CA PRO A 302 8.88 -6.27 5.68
C PRO A 302 8.32 -4.84 5.73
N ILE A 303 8.39 -4.11 4.61
CA ILE A 303 7.99 -2.70 4.55
C ILE A 303 6.76 -2.53 3.66
N PHE A 304 6.81 -3.08 2.44
CA PHE A 304 5.69 -3.07 1.51
C PHE A 304 5.51 -4.44 0.89
N SER A 305 4.28 -4.75 0.51
CA SER A 305 3.94 -5.92 -0.30
C SER A 305 3.20 -5.49 -1.55
N VAL A 306 3.37 -6.25 -2.63
CA VAL A 306 2.63 -6.14 -3.88
C VAL A 306 1.99 -7.49 -4.14
N THR A 307 0.68 -7.53 -4.22
CA THR A 307 -0.07 -8.79 -4.43
C THR A 307 -0.92 -8.70 -5.69
N ALA A 308 -1.01 -9.81 -6.41
CA ALA A 308 -1.78 -9.90 -7.65
C ALA A 308 -3.01 -10.77 -7.48
N TRP A 309 -4.13 -10.28 -8.00
CA TRP A 309 -5.44 -10.87 -7.84
C TRP A 309 -6.23 -10.81 -9.13
N ARG A 310 -7.15 -11.77 -9.30
CA ARG A 310 -8.15 -11.76 -10.37
C ARG A 310 -9.49 -12.22 -9.82
N PRO A 311 -10.63 -11.82 -10.41
CA PRO A 311 -11.93 -12.37 -10.04
C PRO A 311 -11.88 -13.90 -10.16
N ALA A 312 -12.40 -14.60 -9.16
CA ALA A 312 -12.55 -16.05 -9.24
C ALA A 312 -13.52 -16.37 -10.38
N GLY A 313 -13.13 -17.27 -11.28
CA GLY A 313 -14.02 -17.70 -12.35
C GLY A 313 -15.27 -18.35 -11.75
N GLU A 314 -16.45 -18.11 -12.33
CA GLU A 314 -17.62 -18.93 -12.00
C GLU A 314 -17.22 -20.40 -12.19
N LEU A 315 -17.34 -21.22 -11.14
CA LEU A 315 -17.36 -22.67 -11.28
C LEU A 315 -18.39 -22.95 -12.36
N LYS A 316 -17.95 -23.31 -13.57
CA LYS A 316 -18.83 -23.88 -14.58
C LYS A 316 -19.54 -25.02 -13.86
N LYS A 317 -20.81 -24.81 -13.49
CA LYS A 317 -21.66 -25.89 -13.03
C LYS A 317 -21.64 -26.90 -14.16
N ASN A 318 -20.90 -27.97 -13.96
CA ASN A 318 -20.96 -29.14 -14.83
C ASN A 318 -22.40 -29.63 -14.73
N ASN A 319 -23.26 -29.14 -15.62
CA ASN A 319 -24.49 -29.84 -15.97
C ASN A 319 -24.05 -31.11 -16.69
N GLY A 320 -23.69 -32.12 -15.89
CA GLY A 320 -23.55 -33.48 -16.35
C GLY A 320 -24.88 -33.92 -16.94
N LYS A 321 -24.80 -34.26 -18.23
CA LYS A 321 -25.65 -35.16 -19.03
C LYS A 321 -27.05 -35.48 -18.51
#